data_AF-A0A1Q7T4X4-F1
#
_entry.id   AF-A0A1Q7T4X4-F1
#
_cell.length_a   1.000
_cell.length_b   1.000
_cell.length_c   1.000
_cell.angle_alpha   90.00
_cell.angle_beta   90.00
_cell.angle_gamma   90.00
#
_symmetry.space_group_name_H-M   'P 1'
#
loop_
_entity.id
_entity.type
_entity.pdbx_description
1 polymer ?
#
loop_
_entity_poly.entity_id
_entity_poly.type
_entity_poly.pdbx_seq_one_letter_code
_entity_poly.pdbx_strand_id
1 'polypeptide(L)'
;MRDSEEMLEKVQKAIQLLEGRQELVTYQSVSQIVGIPSQRFAYYPQAQTLLKRHAQYQNQMTQRVRLREDEIVAGVQRAIQQLEENQQRVTMNAVCRIVGISPSCFTTYPCIKALLDQRADHRSRIQLEKAIQRENELFLHVEEAIRELRSLNRQVTQKAIAALVGMQPNSMKQYPRVRSVLAENAGVYHHNTRTHSQEREGELVARVAAAKDLLESSGQVVTQRAIARMVGLGPRSFMRYPKVRMLIPPQKNISRLRSVQASPAEDKLIFDVEKAMQQLDAQGLTVTMPRVSASLGISPMMLLRYPRVLSSVKEVAKDQARKRYEQREDELVQTAYTTIQRLRELGHPINFTAVAKAMQRSASSLRYYPKIRSLVEQIRRENEPCI
;
A
#
# COMPACT_ATOMS: atom_id res chain seq x y z
N MET A 1 24.82 69.09 -73.91
CA MET A 1 23.50 69.27 -73.27
C MET A 1 22.74 67.94 -73.21
N ARG A 2 22.49 67.25 -74.35
CA ARG A 2 21.81 65.93 -74.38
C ARG A 2 22.45 64.85 -73.49
N ASP A 3 23.77 64.73 -73.52
CA ASP A 3 24.47 63.69 -72.74
C ASP A 3 24.38 63.87 -71.22
N SER A 4 24.10 65.09 -70.73
CA SER A 4 23.94 65.36 -69.30
C SER A 4 22.55 65.01 -68.78
N GLU A 5 21.52 65.18 -69.63
CA GLU A 5 20.15 64.81 -69.31
C GLU A 5 19.95 63.29 -69.33
N GLU A 6 20.54 62.62 -70.33
CA GLU A 6 20.51 61.15 -70.41
C GLU A 6 21.22 60.49 -69.21
N MET A 7 22.32 61.10 -68.75
CA MET A 7 23.03 60.63 -67.56
C MET A 7 22.24 60.83 -66.26
N LEU A 8 21.52 61.95 -66.15
CA LEU A 8 20.64 62.23 -65.02
C LEU A 8 19.51 61.19 -64.95
N GLU A 9 18.91 60.85 -66.09
CA GLU A 9 17.83 59.85 -66.18
C GLU A 9 18.33 58.45 -65.82
N LYS A 10 19.53 58.07 -66.30
CA LYS A 10 20.17 56.80 -65.95
C LYS A 10 20.48 56.70 -64.45
N VAL A 11 20.96 57.78 -63.84
CA VAL A 11 21.21 57.84 -62.39
C VAL A 11 19.92 57.77 -61.59
N GLN A 12 18.85 58.44 -62.02
CA GLN A 12 17.53 58.35 -61.37
C GLN A 12 16.97 56.91 -61.42
N LYS A 13 17.05 56.26 -62.59
CA LYS A 13 16.64 54.86 -62.75
C LYS A 13 17.47 53.91 -61.87
N ALA A 14 18.78 54.14 -61.77
CA ALA A 14 19.66 53.34 -60.91
C ALA A 14 19.32 53.51 -59.42
N ILE A 15 18.99 54.74 -58.98
CA ILE A 15 18.56 55.01 -57.60
C ILE A 15 17.24 54.31 -57.30
N GLN A 16 16.25 54.39 -58.19
CA GLN A 16 14.97 53.70 -58.01
C GLN A 16 15.14 52.18 -57.91
N LEU A 17 16.06 51.60 -58.69
CA LEU A 17 16.38 50.17 -58.61
C LEU A 17 17.04 49.79 -57.29
N LEU A 18 17.97 50.62 -56.78
CA LEU A 18 18.61 50.40 -55.48
C LEU A 18 17.63 50.56 -54.31
N GLU A 19 16.76 51.57 -54.38
CA GLU A 19 15.69 51.79 -53.40
C GLU A 19 14.68 50.63 -53.41
N GLY A 20 14.32 50.11 -54.58
CA GLY A 20 13.48 48.92 -54.72
C GLY A 20 14.12 47.63 -54.16
N ARG A 21 15.46 47.58 -54.11
CA ARG A 21 16.23 46.47 -53.53
C ARG A 21 16.62 46.68 -52.06
N GLN A 22 16.27 47.82 -51.47
CA GLN A 22 16.70 48.24 -50.12
C GLN A 22 18.23 48.28 -49.95
N GLU A 23 18.99 48.53 -51.03
CA GLU A 23 20.44 48.66 -50.99
C GLU A 23 20.88 50.12 -50.78
N LEU A 24 22.08 50.32 -50.24
CA LEU A 24 22.60 51.66 -49.99
C LEU A 24 22.90 52.37 -51.31
N VAL A 25 22.35 53.58 -51.46
CA VAL A 25 22.59 54.47 -52.60
C VAL A 25 23.91 55.21 -52.36
N THR A 26 24.99 54.56 -52.78
CA THR A 26 26.36 55.10 -52.71
C THR A 26 26.84 55.44 -54.11
N TYR A 27 27.85 56.30 -54.19
CA TYR A 27 28.51 56.60 -55.47
C TYR A 27 29.06 55.34 -56.16
N GLN A 28 29.41 54.30 -55.38
CA GLN A 28 29.90 53.03 -55.89
C GLN A 28 28.78 52.11 -56.39
N SER A 29 27.67 51.99 -55.66
CA SER A 29 26.55 51.15 -56.09
C SER A 29 25.83 51.73 -57.31
N VAL A 30 25.70 53.06 -57.41
CA VAL A 30 25.17 53.72 -58.62
C VAL A 30 26.16 53.62 -59.78
N SER A 31 27.48 53.72 -59.53
CA SER A 31 28.53 53.51 -60.54
C SER A 31 28.46 52.10 -61.15
N GLN A 32 28.20 51.08 -60.34
CA GLN A 32 28.07 49.69 -60.78
C GLN A 32 26.84 49.46 -61.67
N ILE A 33 25.71 50.10 -61.38
CA ILE A 33 24.47 49.96 -62.16
C ILE A 33 24.52 50.78 -63.46
N VAL A 34 25.07 51.98 -63.42
CA VAL A 34 25.16 52.88 -64.58
C VAL A 34 26.32 52.50 -65.50
N GLY A 35 27.28 51.70 -65.03
CA GLY A 35 28.41 51.19 -65.82
C GLY A 35 29.53 52.22 -66.06
N ILE A 36 29.58 53.28 -65.24
CA ILE A 36 30.54 54.37 -65.38
C ILE A 36 31.31 54.54 -64.06
N PRO A 37 32.65 54.73 -64.07
CA PRO A 37 33.43 54.95 -62.86
C PRO A 37 32.93 56.13 -62.02
N SER A 38 32.86 55.95 -60.70
CA SER A 38 32.34 56.94 -59.74
C SER A 38 32.97 58.34 -59.85
N GLN A 39 34.22 58.45 -60.30
CA GLN A 39 34.93 59.71 -60.51
C GLN A 39 34.33 60.54 -61.67
N ARG A 40 33.73 59.87 -62.67
CA ARG A 40 33.16 60.56 -63.84
C ARG A 40 31.85 61.29 -63.52
N PHE A 41 31.19 60.99 -62.40
CA PHE A 41 30.03 61.76 -61.96
C PHE A 41 30.38 63.23 -61.64
N ALA A 42 31.66 63.56 -61.42
CA ALA A 42 32.13 64.94 -61.23
C ALA A 42 31.95 65.82 -62.48
N TYR A 43 31.90 65.23 -63.68
CA TYR A 43 31.66 65.96 -64.93
C TYR A 43 30.16 66.24 -65.18
N TYR A 44 29.27 65.68 -64.34
CA TYR A 44 27.81 65.83 -64.44
C TYR A 44 27.25 66.45 -63.15
N PRO A 45 27.25 67.79 -63.03
CA PRO A 45 26.94 68.48 -61.78
C PRO A 45 25.53 68.17 -61.24
N GLN A 46 24.54 68.04 -62.12
CA GLN A 46 23.16 67.72 -61.72
C GLN A 46 23.04 66.30 -61.13
N ALA A 47 23.65 65.29 -61.77
CA ALA A 47 23.67 63.92 -61.24
C ALA A 47 24.44 63.82 -59.91
N GLN A 48 25.54 64.56 -59.78
CA GLN A 48 26.34 64.59 -58.56
C GLN A 48 25.58 65.18 -57.37
N THR A 49 24.84 66.27 -57.58
CA THR A 49 24.03 66.91 -56.53
C THR A 49 22.90 66.00 -56.04
N LEU A 50 22.26 65.27 -56.95
CA LEU A 50 21.21 64.31 -56.63
C LEU A 50 21.78 63.15 -55.79
N LEU A 51 22.90 62.56 -56.21
CA LEU A 51 23.56 61.49 -55.45
C LEU A 51 24.01 61.94 -54.05
N LYS A 52 24.53 63.17 -53.93
CA LYS A 52 24.96 63.73 -52.65
C LYS A 52 23.78 63.87 -51.69
N ARG A 53 22.62 64.31 -52.19
CA ARG A 53 21.40 64.48 -51.39
C ARG A 53 20.84 63.14 -50.88
N HIS A 54 20.79 62.13 -51.74
CA HIS A 54 20.33 60.78 -51.34
C HIS A 54 21.30 60.12 -50.35
N ALA A 55 22.62 60.21 -50.59
CA ALA A 55 23.62 59.68 -49.68
C ALA A 55 23.57 60.36 -48.30
N GLN A 56 23.37 61.68 -48.24
CA GLN A 56 23.22 62.42 -46.99
C GLN A 56 21.95 62.02 -46.23
N TYR A 57 20.82 61.91 -46.93
CA TYR A 57 19.54 61.51 -46.32
C TYR A 57 19.60 60.09 -45.77
N GLN A 58 20.17 59.13 -46.52
CA GLN A 58 20.34 57.76 -46.05
C GLN A 58 21.31 57.67 -44.86
N ASN A 59 22.46 58.36 -44.89
CA ASN A 59 23.39 58.38 -43.76
C ASN A 59 22.74 58.95 -42.49
N GLN A 60 21.96 60.03 -42.60
CA GLN A 60 21.22 60.59 -41.46
C GLN A 60 20.16 59.61 -40.93
N MET A 61 19.47 58.88 -41.81
CA MET A 61 18.51 57.84 -41.41
C MET A 61 19.21 56.67 -40.71
N THR A 62 20.30 56.14 -41.25
CA THR A 62 21.08 55.06 -40.62
C THR A 62 21.64 55.48 -39.27
N GLN A 63 22.14 56.72 -39.15
CA GLN A 63 22.65 57.24 -37.90
C GLN A 63 21.53 57.42 -36.85
N ARG A 64 20.34 57.88 -37.25
CA ARG A 64 19.17 57.96 -36.36
C ARG A 64 18.73 56.59 -35.86
N VAL A 65 18.76 55.57 -36.70
CA VAL A 65 18.45 54.19 -36.29
C VAL A 65 19.48 53.71 -35.27
N ARG A 66 20.78 53.85 -35.56
CA ARG A 66 21.85 53.45 -34.62
C ARG A 66 21.77 54.16 -33.27
N LEU A 67 21.57 55.48 -33.27
CA LEU A 67 21.44 56.24 -32.02
C LEU A 67 20.24 55.75 -31.19
N ARG A 68 19.13 55.42 -31.84
CA ARG A 68 17.96 54.86 -31.17
C ARG A 68 18.23 53.46 -30.60
N GLU A 69 19.01 52.63 -31.29
CA GLU A 69 19.46 51.32 -30.78
C GLU A 69 20.34 51.47 -29.54
N ASP A 70 21.32 52.38 -29.59
CA ASP A 70 22.22 52.67 -28.47
C ASP A 70 21.45 53.21 -27.26
N GLU A 71 20.47 54.09 -27.47
CA GLU A 71 19.58 54.60 -26.43
C GLU A 71 18.76 53.49 -25.76
N ILE A 72 18.24 52.54 -26.55
CA ILE A 72 17.48 51.40 -26.05
C ILE A 72 18.39 50.46 -25.23
N VAL A 73 19.59 50.16 -25.72
CA VAL A 73 20.56 49.30 -25.01
C VAL A 73 20.99 49.96 -23.69
N ALA A 74 21.29 51.25 -23.69
CA ALA A 74 21.64 52.01 -22.49
C ALA A 74 20.46 52.12 -21.51
N GLY A 75 19.23 52.24 -22.01
CA GLY A 75 18.01 52.17 -21.20
C GLY A 75 17.84 50.83 -20.51
N VAL A 76 18.07 49.73 -21.23
CA VAL A 76 18.00 48.37 -20.66
C VAL A 76 19.08 48.13 -19.62
N GLN A 77 20.33 48.55 -19.86
CA GLN A 77 21.40 48.43 -18.86
C GLN A 77 21.07 49.17 -17.57
N ARG A 78 20.54 50.39 -17.66
CA ARG A 78 20.08 51.15 -16.48
C ARG A 78 18.92 50.47 -15.75
N ALA A 79 17.95 49.93 -16.48
CA ALA A 79 16.83 49.20 -15.89
C ALA A 79 17.26 47.92 -15.17
N ILE A 80 18.24 47.19 -15.71
CA ILE A 80 18.87 46.04 -15.06
C ILE A 80 19.54 46.48 -13.76
N GLN A 81 20.37 47.52 -13.81
CA GLN A 81 21.07 48.05 -12.63
C GLN A 81 20.08 48.46 -11.54
N GLN A 82 19.00 49.17 -11.91
CA GLN A 82 17.95 49.55 -10.97
C GLN A 82 17.24 48.33 -10.35
N LEU A 83 17.04 47.25 -11.10
CA LEU A 83 16.46 46.00 -10.55
C LEU A 83 17.43 45.30 -9.60
N GLU A 84 18.74 45.33 -9.89
CA GLU A 84 19.79 44.75 -9.04
C GLU A 84 19.94 45.52 -7.73
N GLU A 85 19.98 46.85 -7.78
CA GLU A 85 20.05 47.73 -6.59
C GLU A 85 18.84 47.51 -5.66
N ASN A 86 17.67 47.29 -6.24
CA ASN A 86 16.44 47.00 -5.49
C ASN A 86 16.28 45.52 -5.10
N GLN A 87 17.29 44.67 -5.34
CA GLN A 87 17.28 43.21 -5.08
C GLN A 87 16.10 42.45 -5.73
N GLN A 88 15.52 43.02 -6.80
CA GLN A 88 14.41 42.43 -7.51
C GLN A 88 14.90 41.44 -8.57
N ARG A 89 14.01 40.52 -8.99
CA ARG A 89 14.36 39.55 -10.04
C ARG A 89 14.48 40.28 -11.38
N VAL A 90 15.71 40.37 -11.90
CA VAL A 90 15.98 40.77 -13.28
C VAL A 90 15.34 39.72 -14.19
N THR A 91 14.19 40.07 -14.76
CA THR A 91 13.44 39.25 -15.71
C THR A 91 13.12 40.11 -16.91
N MET A 92 12.98 39.47 -18.07
CA MET A 92 12.66 40.13 -19.33
C MET A 92 11.45 41.07 -19.19
N ASN A 93 10.39 40.61 -18.53
CA ASN A 93 9.18 41.39 -18.29
C ASN A 93 9.40 42.57 -17.33
N ALA A 94 10.23 42.40 -16.31
CA ALA A 94 10.54 43.47 -15.36
C ALA A 94 11.36 44.59 -16.03
N VAL A 95 12.32 44.22 -16.88
CA VAL A 95 13.12 45.17 -17.66
C VAL A 95 12.24 45.92 -18.66
N CYS A 96 11.40 45.22 -19.42
CA CYS A 96 10.44 45.84 -20.34
C CYS A 96 9.53 46.88 -19.68
N ARG A 97 9.05 46.57 -18.47
CA ARG A 97 8.17 47.46 -17.71
C ARG A 97 8.89 48.74 -17.27
N ILE A 98 10.18 48.68 -16.95
CA ILE A 98 10.96 49.84 -16.51
C ILE A 98 11.35 50.72 -17.70
N VAL A 99 11.75 50.11 -18.81
CA VAL A 99 12.18 50.85 -20.01
C VAL A 99 10.97 51.34 -20.83
N GLY A 100 9.79 50.75 -20.64
CA GLY A 100 8.56 51.10 -21.38
C GLY A 100 8.53 50.54 -22.80
N ILE A 101 9.22 49.42 -23.05
CA ILE A 101 9.39 48.83 -24.38
C ILE A 101 8.66 47.48 -24.46
N SER A 102 8.10 47.18 -25.63
CA SER A 102 7.45 45.89 -25.91
C SER A 102 8.44 44.72 -25.85
N PRO A 103 8.04 43.55 -25.31
CA PRO A 103 8.85 42.32 -25.34
C PRO A 103 9.27 41.86 -26.74
N SER A 104 8.60 42.32 -27.80
CA SER A 104 9.00 42.04 -29.19
C SER A 104 10.36 42.63 -29.57
N CYS A 105 10.85 43.65 -28.85
CA CYS A 105 12.15 44.28 -29.13
C CYS A 105 13.35 43.38 -28.81
N PHE A 106 13.21 42.33 -27.99
CA PHE A 106 14.31 41.39 -27.75
C PHE A 106 14.60 40.48 -28.95
N THR A 107 13.61 40.27 -29.83
CA THR A 107 13.81 39.56 -31.11
C THR A 107 14.50 40.47 -32.13
N THR A 108 14.23 41.77 -32.08
CA THR A 108 14.84 42.79 -32.94
C THR A 108 16.30 43.08 -32.56
N TYR A 109 16.65 42.97 -31.27
CA TYR A 109 17.99 43.29 -30.75
C TYR A 109 18.63 42.10 -29.99
N PRO A 110 19.36 41.21 -30.70
CA PRO A 110 19.98 40.02 -30.11
C PRO A 110 20.98 40.31 -28.98
N CYS A 111 21.63 41.48 -29.01
CA CYS A 111 22.57 41.91 -27.97
C CYS A 111 21.93 42.00 -26.58
N ILE A 112 20.65 42.39 -26.50
CA ILE A 112 19.93 42.52 -25.23
C ILE A 112 19.62 41.14 -24.62
N LYS A 113 19.27 40.17 -25.48
CA LYS A 113 19.07 38.78 -25.06
C LYS A 113 20.36 38.17 -24.51
N ALA A 114 21.48 38.37 -25.20
CA ALA A 114 22.78 37.88 -24.76
C ALA A 114 23.20 38.44 -23.37
N LEU A 115 22.91 39.72 -23.11
CA LEU A 115 23.17 40.34 -21.80
C LEU A 115 22.35 39.72 -20.67
N LEU A 116 21.07 39.40 -20.91
CA LEU A 116 20.20 38.77 -19.92
C LEU A 116 20.60 37.31 -19.66
N ASP A 117 20.96 36.56 -20.71
CA ASP A 117 21.40 35.17 -20.61
C ASP A 117 22.71 35.06 -19.82
N GLN A 118 23.71 35.91 -20.11
CA GLN A 118 24.98 35.95 -19.38
C GLN A 118 24.80 36.18 -17.87
N ARG A 119 23.82 37.02 -17.49
CA ARG A 119 23.50 37.31 -16.09
C ARG A 119 22.69 36.20 -15.41
N ALA A 120 21.79 35.54 -16.16
CA ALA A 120 21.07 34.36 -15.67
C ALA A 120 22.04 33.23 -15.33
N ASP A 121 23.08 33.03 -16.15
CA ASP A 121 24.15 32.06 -15.91
C ASP A 121 24.98 32.41 -14.66
N HIS A 122 25.40 33.68 -14.54
CA HIS A 122 26.17 34.13 -13.37
C HIS A 122 25.39 33.94 -12.06
N ARG A 123 24.09 34.27 -12.07
CA ARG A 123 23.21 34.06 -10.91
C ARG A 123 23.03 32.58 -10.57
N SER A 124 22.92 31.72 -11.58
CA SER A 124 22.83 30.27 -11.39
C SER A 124 24.09 29.70 -10.76
N ARG A 125 25.27 30.20 -11.15
CA ARG A 125 26.56 29.84 -10.53
C ARG A 125 26.63 30.25 -9.06
N ILE A 126 26.25 31.49 -8.73
CA ILE A 126 26.23 31.97 -7.34
C ILE A 126 25.24 31.16 -6.48
N GLN A 127 24.08 30.77 -7.03
CA GLN A 127 23.12 29.94 -6.30
C GLN A 127 23.67 28.54 -6.04
N LEU A 128 24.36 27.95 -7.02
CA LEU A 128 25.03 26.66 -6.86
C LEU A 128 26.11 26.72 -5.77
N GLU A 129 26.95 27.76 -5.79
CA GLU A 129 27.98 27.97 -4.75
C GLU A 129 27.37 28.12 -3.36
N LYS A 130 26.30 28.91 -3.22
CA LYS A 130 25.57 29.05 -1.94
C LYS A 130 24.92 27.73 -1.50
N ALA A 131 24.43 26.92 -2.42
CA ALA A 131 23.88 25.60 -2.10
C ALA A 131 24.98 24.65 -1.60
N ILE A 132 26.14 24.66 -2.23
CA ILE A 132 27.33 23.88 -1.81
C ILE A 132 27.81 24.33 -0.44
N GLN A 133 27.89 25.65 -0.18
CA GLN A 133 28.27 26.19 1.13
C GLN A 133 27.31 25.74 2.24
N ARG A 134 26.00 25.86 2.00
CA ARG A 134 24.99 25.36 2.95
C ARG A 134 25.09 23.86 3.19
N GLU A 135 25.37 23.07 2.15
CA GLU A 135 25.58 21.63 2.30
C GLU A 135 26.82 21.35 3.16
N ASN A 136 27.91 22.11 2.99
CA ASN A 136 29.14 21.95 3.79
C ASN A 136 28.92 22.32 5.26
N GLU A 137 28.25 23.43 5.54
CA GLU A 137 27.92 23.85 6.91
C GLU A 137 27.05 22.79 7.61
N LEU A 138 26.00 22.32 6.91
CA LEU A 138 25.13 21.28 7.44
C LEU A 138 25.89 19.97 7.67
N PHE A 139 26.80 19.61 6.76
CA PHE A 139 27.63 18.42 6.90
C PHE A 139 28.48 18.47 8.17
N LEU A 140 29.13 19.61 8.44
CA LEU A 140 29.94 19.79 9.66
C LEU A 140 29.09 19.67 10.93
N HIS A 141 27.92 20.31 10.98
CA HIS A 141 27.02 20.20 12.12
C HIS A 141 26.50 18.78 12.34
N VAL A 142 26.25 18.04 11.25
CA VAL A 142 25.85 16.62 11.34
C VAL A 142 26.98 15.76 11.89
N GLU A 143 28.24 15.99 11.48
CA GLU A 143 29.39 15.28 12.03
C GLU A 143 29.63 15.59 13.51
N GLU A 144 29.46 16.84 13.92
CA GLU A 144 29.53 17.27 15.32
C GLU A 144 28.43 16.61 16.15
N ALA A 145 27.18 16.63 15.69
CA ALA A 145 26.07 15.97 16.36
C ALA A 145 26.29 14.46 16.51
N ILE A 146 26.89 13.80 15.51
CA ILE A 146 27.26 12.38 15.60
C ILE A 146 28.34 12.16 16.67
N ARG A 147 29.38 13.01 16.71
CA ARG A 147 30.44 12.94 17.72
C ARG A 147 29.88 13.14 19.13
N GLU A 148 29.01 14.12 19.33
CA GLU A 148 28.35 14.37 20.61
C GLU A 148 27.51 13.17 21.06
N LEU A 149 26.66 12.63 20.17
CA LEU A 149 25.84 11.46 20.50
C LEU A 149 26.71 10.24 20.87
N ARG A 150 27.82 10.02 20.17
CA ARG A 150 28.80 8.97 20.52
C ARG A 150 29.44 9.22 21.88
N SER A 151 29.86 10.46 22.17
CA SER A 151 30.49 10.80 23.45
C SER A 151 29.55 10.62 24.65
N LEU A 152 28.26 10.86 24.45
CA LEU A 152 27.23 10.70 25.47
C LEU A 152 26.74 9.24 25.59
N ASN A 153 27.34 8.29 24.87
CA ASN A 153 26.86 6.91 24.71
C ASN A 153 25.37 6.84 24.36
N ARG A 154 24.85 7.85 23.65
CA ARG A 154 23.47 7.93 23.20
C ARG A 154 23.35 7.37 21.78
N GLN A 155 22.17 6.89 21.45
CA GLN A 155 21.92 6.27 20.16
C GLN A 155 22.02 7.30 19.02
N VAL A 156 22.94 7.07 18.08
CA VAL A 156 23.11 7.85 16.85
C VAL A 156 21.97 7.51 15.88
N THR A 157 20.79 8.06 16.13
CA THR A 157 19.63 7.91 15.24
C THR A 157 19.45 9.15 14.38
N GLN A 158 18.87 8.98 13.18
CA GLN A 158 18.54 10.12 12.31
C GLN A 158 17.67 11.16 13.04
N LYS A 159 16.78 10.70 13.95
CA LYS A 159 15.94 11.59 14.75
C LYS A 159 16.73 12.35 15.82
N ALA A 160 17.72 11.71 16.46
CA ALA A 160 18.56 12.35 17.46
C ALA A 160 19.53 13.36 16.83
N ILE A 161 20.13 13.02 15.67
CA ILE A 161 20.95 13.94 14.89
C ILE A 161 20.11 15.14 14.45
N ALA A 162 18.91 14.90 13.90
CA ALA A 162 17.97 15.94 13.51
C ALA A 162 17.63 16.90 14.67
N ALA A 163 17.43 16.36 15.87
CA ALA A 163 17.13 17.14 17.06
C ALA A 163 18.30 18.04 17.48
N LEU A 164 19.55 17.56 17.38
CA LEU A 164 20.74 18.35 17.70
C LEU A 164 21.03 19.43 16.64
N VAL A 165 20.85 19.09 15.37
CA VAL A 165 21.06 20.02 14.24
C VAL A 165 19.90 21.01 14.11
N GLY A 166 18.78 20.81 14.81
CA GLY A 166 17.60 21.69 14.77
C GLY A 166 16.80 21.60 13.46
N MET A 167 16.93 20.51 12.72
CA MET A 167 16.28 20.31 11.42
C MET A 167 15.36 19.08 11.42
N GLN A 168 14.46 18.99 10.44
CA GLN A 168 13.66 17.78 10.24
C GLN A 168 14.48 16.67 9.55
N PRO A 169 14.27 15.38 9.91
CA PRO A 169 15.00 14.26 9.30
C PRO A 169 14.91 14.17 7.78
N ASN A 170 13.77 14.55 7.19
CA ASN A 170 13.56 14.50 5.75
C ASN A 170 14.25 15.67 5.02
N SER A 171 14.37 16.84 5.66
CA SER A 171 15.06 18.01 5.08
C SER A 171 16.56 17.76 4.92
N MET A 172 17.18 17.04 5.85
CA MET A 172 18.61 16.68 5.75
C MET A 172 18.91 15.69 4.62
N LYS A 173 17.94 14.85 4.22
CA LYS A 173 18.11 13.85 3.14
C LYS A 173 18.16 14.46 1.74
N GLN A 174 17.78 15.73 1.60
CA GLN A 174 17.84 16.45 0.32
C GLN A 174 19.29 16.72 -0.10
N TYR A 175 20.23 16.68 0.85
CA TYR A 175 21.65 16.91 0.61
C TYR A 175 22.39 15.59 0.40
N PRO A 176 23.00 15.36 -0.78
CA PRO A 176 23.61 14.08 -1.14
C PRO A 176 24.69 13.60 -0.16
N ARG A 177 25.57 14.48 0.31
CA ARG A 177 26.68 14.11 1.22
C ARG A 177 26.19 13.83 2.64
N VAL A 178 25.19 14.59 3.10
CA VAL A 178 24.56 14.34 4.41
C VAL A 178 23.81 13.01 4.39
N ARG A 179 23.14 12.70 3.28
CA ARG A 179 22.43 11.43 3.09
C ARG A 179 23.38 10.23 3.18
N SER A 180 24.58 10.30 2.60
CA SER A 180 25.54 9.18 2.67
C SER A 180 26.02 8.94 4.11
N VAL A 181 26.37 9.98 4.86
CA VAL A 181 26.81 9.87 6.27
C VAL A 181 25.69 9.30 7.14
N LEU A 182 24.45 9.76 6.94
CA LEU A 182 23.30 9.23 7.67
C LEU A 182 22.99 7.76 7.33
N ALA A 183 23.26 7.33 6.10
CA ALA A 183 23.05 5.95 5.66
C ALA A 183 24.11 5.00 6.23
N GLU A 184 25.38 5.42 6.25
CA GLU A 184 26.48 4.68 6.84
C GLU A 184 26.24 4.41 8.34
N ASN A 185 25.85 5.45 9.08
CA ASN A 185 25.51 5.31 10.51
C ASN A 185 24.21 4.51 10.73
N ALA A 186 23.27 4.52 9.78
CA ALA A 186 22.07 3.68 9.86
C ALA A 186 22.37 2.18 9.71
N GLY A 187 23.39 1.81 8.93
CA GLY A 187 23.87 0.42 8.84
C GLY A 187 24.41 -0.11 10.17
N VAL A 188 25.21 0.71 10.86
CA VAL A 188 25.71 0.42 12.22
C VAL A 188 24.56 0.32 13.22
N TYR A 189 23.52 1.16 13.09
CA TYR A 189 22.31 1.10 13.91
C TYR A 189 21.54 -0.23 13.77
N HIS A 190 21.35 -0.73 12.54
CA HIS A 190 20.65 -2.00 12.34
C HIS A 190 21.41 -3.18 12.95
N HIS A 191 22.75 -3.14 12.92
CA HIS A 191 23.59 -4.15 13.55
C HIS A 191 23.51 -4.07 15.09
N ASN A 192 23.76 -2.91 15.69
CA ASN A 192 23.73 -2.74 17.15
C ASN A 192 22.33 -2.98 17.76
N THR A 193 21.27 -2.59 17.07
CA THR A 193 19.89 -2.86 17.51
C THR A 193 19.58 -4.36 17.49
N ARG A 194 20.10 -5.09 16.49
CA ARG A 194 19.95 -6.54 16.40
C ARG A 194 20.73 -7.24 17.51
N THR A 195 21.96 -6.82 17.79
CA THR A 195 22.79 -7.37 18.86
C THR A 195 22.16 -7.14 20.23
N HIS A 196 21.76 -5.91 20.57
CA HIS A 196 21.08 -5.64 21.85
C HIS A 196 19.71 -6.31 21.96
N SER A 197 18.98 -6.47 20.87
CA SER A 197 17.74 -7.25 20.88
C SER A 197 17.99 -8.74 21.12
N GLN A 198 19.10 -9.28 20.61
CA GLN A 198 19.50 -10.68 20.82
C GLN A 198 19.99 -10.92 22.26
N GLU A 199 20.73 -9.97 22.84
CA GLU A 199 21.17 -10.01 24.24
C GLU A 199 19.97 -9.97 25.20
N ARG A 200 19.03 -9.03 24.99
CA ARG A 200 17.79 -8.95 25.77
C ARG A 200 16.91 -10.18 25.60
N GLU A 201 16.87 -10.76 24.40
CA GLU A 201 16.17 -12.01 24.16
C GLU A 201 16.84 -13.18 24.92
N GLY A 202 18.17 -13.20 24.99
CA GLY A 202 18.93 -14.21 25.75
C GLY A 202 18.66 -14.13 27.26
N GLU A 203 18.69 -12.92 27.83
CA GLU A 203 18.35 -12.70 29.24
C GLU A 203 16.90 -13.12 29.54
N LEU A 204 15.96 -12.75 28.65
CA LEU A 204 14.56 -13.13 28.78
C LEU A 204 14.35 -14.64 28.68
N VAL A 205 15.09 -15.32 27.80
CA VAL A 205 15.11 -16.79 27.69
C VAL A 205 15.56 -17.43 29.00
N ALA A 206 16.64 -16.92 29.61
CA ALA A 206 17.13 -17.45 30.88
C ALA A 206 16.09 -17.28 32.02
N ARG A 207 15.44 -16.10 32.09
CA ARG A 207 14.39 -15.84 33.08
C ARG A 207 13.15 -16.70 32.87
N VAL A 208 12.78 -16.95 31.60
CA VAL A 208 11.65 -17.81 31.24
C VAL A 208 11.95 -19.28 31.54
N ALA A 209 13.19 -19.74 31.31
CA ALA A 209 13.63 -21.08 31.67
C ALA A 209 13.59 -21.30 33.19
N ALA A 210 14.17 -20.38 33.98
CA ALA A 210 14.12 -20.46 35.44
C ALA A 210 12.68 -20.42 35.98
N ALA A 211 11.80 -19.61 35.37
CA ALA A 211 10.39 -19.58 35.73
C ALA A 211 9.67 -20.90 35.39
N LYS A 212 10.04 -21.56 34.29
CA LYS A 212 9.49 -22.87 33.95
C LYS A 212 9.92 -23.92 34.99
N ASP A 213 11.20 -23.99 35.31
CA ASP A 213 11.75 -24.97 36.27
C ASP A 213 11.15 -24.80 37.68
N LEU A 214 10.89 -23.56 38.09
CA LEU A 214 10.25 -23.25 39.36
C LEU A 214 8.76 -23.63 39.39
N LEU A 215 8.05 -23.52 38.26
CA LEU A 215 6.67 -24.02 38.14
C LEU A 215 6.60 -25.55 38.14
N GLU A 216 7.57 -26.21 37.51
CA GLU A 216 7.66 -27.68 37.50
C GLU A 216 7.96 -28.23 38.90
N SER A 217 8.94 -27.64 39.61
CA SER A 217 9.30 -28.05 40.97
C SER A 217 8.22 -27.74 42.02
N SER A 218 7.38 -26.72 41.80
CA SER A 218 6.23 -26.42 42.66
C SER A 218 4.96 -27.21 42.33
N GLY A 219 5.02 -28.12 41.35
CA GLY A 219 3.88 -28.94 40.92
C GLY A 219 2.74 -28.14 40.26
N GLN A 220 2.98 -26.88 39.90
CA GLN A 220 2.01 -26.01 39.24
C GLN A 220 2.01 -26.22 37.73
N VAL A 221 0.85 -26.05 37.09
CA VAL A 221 0.72 -26.24 35.64
C VAL A 221 1.52 -25.15 34.91
N VAL A 222 2.53 -25.57 34.16
CA VAL A 222 3.36 -24.72 33.30
C VAL A 222 2.51 -24.15 32.17
N THR A 223 1.92 -22.99 32.39
CA THR A 223 1.16 -22.25 31.38
C THR A 223 1.86 -20.96 31.02
N GLN A 224 1.68 -20.50 29.78
CA GLN A 224 2.18 -19.20 29.34
C GLN A 224 1.77 -18.05 30.28
N ARG A 225 0.58 -18.12 30.88
CA ARG A 225 0.10 -17.09 31.83
C ARG A 225 0.80 -17.19 33.19
N ALA A 226 1.12 -18.39 33.66
CA ALA A 226 1.88 -18.59 34.89
C ALA A 226 3.32 -18.08 34.72
N ILE A 227 3.99 -18.47 33.63
CA ILE A 227 5.33 -17.98 33.28
C ILE A 227 5.32 -16.44 33.14
N ALA A 228 4.32 -15.88 32.44
CA ALA A 228 4.15 -14.43 32.28
C ALA A 228 4.06 -13.70 33.62
N ARG A 229 3.29 -14.26 34.57
CA ARG A 229 3.13 -13.70 35.90
C ARG A 229 4.45 -13.71 36.68
N MET A 230 5.21 -14.80 36.62
CA MET A 230 6.48 -14.90 37.35
C MET A 230 7.59 -14.04 36.75
N VAL A 231 7.60 -13.87 35.42
CA VAL A 231 8.59 -13.01 34.73
C VAL A 231 8.17 -11.52 34.78
N GLY A 232 6.94 -11.21 35.21
CA GLY A 232 6.43 -9.84 35.31
C GLY A 232 6.08 -9.20 33.95
N LEU A 233 5.85 -10.02 32.92
CA LEU A 233 5.55 -9.55 31.56
C LEU A 233 4.15 -9.97 31.11
N GLY A 234 3.57 -9.19 30.19
CA GLY A 234 2.31 -9.57 29.55
C GLY A 234 2.46 -10.83 28.68
N PRO A 235 1.49 -11.77 28.66
CA PRO A 235 1.59 -13.01 27.88
C PRO A 235 1.86 -12.80 26.38
N ARG A 236 1.37 -11.69 25.81
CA ARG A 236 1.58 -11.33 24.39
C ARG A 236 3.02 -10.87 24.10
N SER A 237 3.76 -10.40 25.10
CA SER A 237 5.14 -9.93 24.92
C SER A 237 6.08 -11.06 24.51
N PHE A 238 5.83 -12.28 24.98
CA PHE A 238 6.62 -13.47 24.61
C PHE A 238 6.51 -13.86 23.12
N MET A 239 5.45 -13.45 22.44
CA MET A 239 5.26 -13.76 21.01
C MET A 239 6.15 -12.93 20.09
N ARG A 240 6.73 -11.83 20.60
CA ARG A 240 7.65 -10.95 19.85
C ARG A 240 9.08 -11.50 19.78
N TYR A 241 9.40 -12.48 20.64
CA TYR A 241 10.74 -13.06 20.77
C TYR A 241 10.71 -14.53 20.33
N PRO A 242 11.27 -14.86 19.15
CA PRO A 242 11.21 -16.21 18.59
C PRO A 242 11.74 -17.31 19.52
N LYS A 243 12.85 -17.08 20.23
CA LYS A 243 13.46 -18.08 21.14
C LYS A 243 12.58 -18.32 22.37
N VAL A 244 12.01 -17.26 22.94
CA VAL A 244 11.09 -17.35 24.07
C VAL A 244 9.81 -18.08 23.68
N ARG A 245 9.31 -17.85 22.45
CA ARG A 245 8.14 -18.54 21.91
C ARG A 245 8.36 -20.06 21.83
N MET A 246 9.58 -20.51 21.50
CA MET A 246 9.90 -21.95 21.43
C MET A 246 9.92 -22.62 22.81
N LEU A 247 10.20 -21.88 23.88
CA LEU A 247 10.26 -22.40 25.25
C LEU A 247 8.90 -22.51 25.94
N ILE A 248 7.88 -21.83 25.40
CA ILE A 248 6.55 -21.78 26.00
C ILE A 248 5.66 -22.85 25.35
N PRO A 249 4.99 -23.71 26.13
CA PRO A 249 4.07 -24.69 25.58
C PRO A 249 2.91 -24.00 24.83
N PRO A 250 2.53 -24.47 23.63
CA PRO A 250 1.49 -23.84 22.83
C PRO A 250 0.14 -23.86 23.56
N GLN A 251 -0.57 -22.71 23.57
CA GLN A 251 -1.86 -22.53 24.26
C GLN A 251 -2.93 -23.57 23.87
N LYS A 252 -2.83 -24.19 22.70
CA LYS A 252 -3.75 -25.23 22.20
C LYS A 252 -3.73 -26.52 23.02
N ASN A 253 -2.75 -26.71 23.91
CA ASN A 253 -2.67 -27.87 24.81
C ASN A 253 -3.34 -27.65 26.17
N ILE A 254 -3.89 -26.47 26.49
CA ILE A 254 -4.56 -26.24 27.80
C ILE A 254 -5.78 -27.15 27.95
N SER A 255 -6.53 -27.39 26.88
CA SER A 255 -7.67 -28.30 26.88
C SER A 255 -7.26 -29.77 27.06
N ARG A 256 -6.08 -30.15 26.54
CA ARG A 256 -5.53 -31.52 26.63
C ARG A 256 -4.78 -31.79 27.95
N LEU A 257 -4.19 -30.76 28.56
CA LEU A 257 -3.58 -30.86 29.89
C LEU A 257 -4.64 -30.90 31.00
N ARG A 258 -5.77 -30.19 30.82
CA ARG A 258 -6.93 -30.33 31.73
C ARG A 258 -7.59 -31.71 31.68
N SER A 259 -7.52 -32.43 30.56
CA SER A 259 -8.06 -33.79 30.46
C SER A 259 -7.15 -34.88 31.05
N VAL A 260 -5.88 -34.57 31.34
CA VAL A 260 -4.95 -35.53 31.98
C VAL A 260 -5.04 -35.47 33.50
N GLN A 261 -5.53 -34.36 34.06
CA GLN A 261 -5.87 -34.22 35.47
C GLN A 261 -7.38 -34.07 35.62
N ALA A 262 -8.12 -35.12 35.25
CA ALA A 262 -9.51 -35.30 35.66
C ALA A 262 -9.56 -35.25 37.19
N SER A 263 -10.14 -34.19 37.72
CA SER A 263 -10.39 -34.01 39.15
C SER A 263 -11.38 -35.09 39.63
N PRO A 264 -11.38 -35.49 40.92
CA PRO A 264 -12.45 -36.30 41.51
C PRO A 264 -13.87 -35.72 41.28
N ALA A 265 -13.98 -34.45 40.89
CA ALA A 265 -15.23 -33.83 40.46
C ALA A 265 -15.75 -34.28 39.07
N GLU A 266 -14.88 -34.69 38.14
CA GLU A 266 -15.32 -35.19 36.82
C GLU A 266 -15.89 -36.60 36.92
N ASP A 267 -15.28 -37.48 37.73
CA ASP A 267 -15.81 -38.83 37.95
C ASP A 267 -17.15 -38.81 38.70
N LYS A 268 -17.31 -37.89 39.67
CA LYS A 268 -18.59 -37.65 40.32
C LYS A 268 -19.65 -37.13 39.32
N LEU A 269 -19.26 -36.20 38.44
CA LEU A 269 -20.16 -35.67 37.42
C LEU A 269 -20.57 -36.75 36.40
N ILE A 270 -19.66 -37.62 35.99
CA ILE A 270 -19.97 -38.75 35.11
C ILE A 270 -20.95 -39.71 35.79
N PHE A 271 -20.72 -40.04 37.06
CA PHE A 271 -21.64 -40.87 37.83
C PHE A 271 -23.05 -40.25 37.94
N ASP A 272 -23.13 -38.96 38.24
CA ASP A 272 -24.41 -38.23 38.31
C ASP A 272 -25.11 -38.19 36.94
N VAL A 273 -24.36 -37.99 35.85
CA VAL A 273 -24.87 -38.04 34.48
C VAL A 273 -25.39 -39.43 34.11
N GLU A 274 -24.65 -40.49 34.41
CA GLU A 274 -25.07 -41.87 34.13
C GLU A 274 -26.35 -42.22 34.89
N LYS A 275 -26.45 -41.82 36.18
CA LYS A 275 -27.67 -41.97 36.97
C LYS A 275 -28.86 -41.21 36.37
N ALA A 276 -28.64 -39.97 35.93
CA ALA A 276 -29.68 -39.18 35.27
C ALA A 276 -30.14 -39.81 33.95
N MET A 277 -29.22 -40.38 33.17
CA MET A 277 -29.54 -41.08 31.93
C MET A 277 -30.35 -42.36 32.19
N GLN A 278 -29.98 -43.14 33.22
CA GLN A 278 -30.74 -44.32 33.63
C GLN A 278 -32.16 -43.96 34.11
N GLN A 279 -32.31 -42.87 34.86
CA GLN A 279 -33.62 -42.38 35.29
C GLN A 279 -34.50 -41.95 34.12
N LEU A 280 -33.91 -41.24 33.14
CA LEU A 280 -34.64 -40.86 31.91
C LEU A 280 -35.05 -42.09 31.09
N ASP A 281 -34.19 -43.11 31.02
CA ASP A 281 -34.51 -44.37 30.33
C ASP A 281 -35.61 -45.15 31.04
N ALA A 282 -35.55 -45.25 32.38
CA ALA A 282 -36.58 -45.89 33.21
C ALA A 282 -37.95 -45.17 33.12
N GLN A 283 -37.95 -43.85 32.91
CA GLN A 283 -39.15 -43.06 32.67
C GLN A 283 -39.65 -43.12 31.22
N GLY A 284 -38.96 -43.85 30.33
CA GLY A 284 -39.30 -43.93 28.90
C GLY A 284 -39.03 -42.64 28.13
N LEU A 285 -38.30 -41.68 28.70
CA LEU A 285 -37.95 -40.41 28.06
C LEU A 285 -36.68 -40.54 27.22
N THR A 286 -36.57 -39.78 26.12
CA THR A 286 -35.36 -39.80 25.28
C THR A 286 -34.17 -39.20 26.01
N VAL A 287 -33.08 -39.96 26.06
CA VAL A 287 -31.79 -39.53 26.61
C VAL A 287 -31.17 -38.54 25.62
N THR A 288 -31.29 -37.25 25.93
CA THR A 288 -30.73 -36.16 25.11
C THR A 288 -29.99 -35.19 26.01
N MET A 289 -28.95 -34.53 25.48
CA MET A 289 -28.13 -33.57 26.25
C MET A 289 -28.96 -32.52 27.00
N PRO A 290 -30.00 -31.89 26.42
CA PRO A 290 -30.84 -30.93 27.14
C PRO A 290 -31.59 -31.57 28.32
N ARG A 291 -32.12 -32.79 28.17
CA ARG A 291 -32.87 -33.48 29.22
C ARG A 291 -31.98 -33.97 30.35
N VAL A 292 -30.80 -34.49 30.03
CA VAL A 292 -29.78 -34.86 31.03
C VAL A 292 -29.36 -33.62 31.82
N SER A 293 -29.15 -32.49 31.14
CA SER A 293 -28.80 -31.22 31.80
C SER A 293 -29.91 -30.69 32.70
N ALA A 294 -31.17 -30.81 32.27
CA ALA A 294 -32.34 -30.41 33.05
C ALA A 294 -32.54 -31.29 34.29
N SER A 295 -32.31 -32.60 34.17
CA SER A 295 -32.37 -33.55 35.30
C SER A 295 -31.33 -33.23 36.39
N LEU A 296 -30.16 -32.73 35.97
CA LEU A 296 -29.08 -32.37 36.89
C LEU A 296 -29.12 -30.92 37.37
N GLY A 297 -29.98 -30.06 36.81
CA GLY A 297 -29.97 -28.62 37.10
C GLY A 297 -28.71 -27.89 36.63
N ILE A 298 -27.96 -28.46 35.68
CA ILE A 298 -26.70 -27.92 35.16
C ILE A 298 -26.92 -27.40 33.74
N SER A 299 -26.22 -26.32 33.35
CA SER A 299 -26.28 -25.81 31.98
C SER A 299 -25.78 -26.86 30.95
N PRO A 300 -26.47 -27.05 29.80
CA PRO A 300 -25.99 -27.92 28.72
C PRO A 300 -24.58 -27.57 28.24
N MET A 301 -24.21 -26.28 28.27
CA MET A 301 -22.88 -25.79 27.88
C MET A 301 -21.77 -26.23 28.84
N MET A 302 -22.10 -26.56 30.09
CA MET A 302 -21.12 -27.11 31.04
C MET A 302 -20.81 -28.57 30.73
N LEU A 303 -21.84 -29.38 30.43
CA LEU A 303 -21.65 -30.80 30.08
C LEU A 303 -20.89 -30.97 28.76
N LEU A 304 -21.06 -30.05 27.81
CA LEU A 304 -20.33 -30.04 26.52
C LEU A 304 -18.82 -29.79 26.66
N ARG A 305 -18.33 -29.32 27.82
CA ARG A 305 -16.88 -29.13 28.05
C ARG A 305 -16.16 -30.44 28.37
N TYR A 306 -16.89 -31.48 28.74
CA TYR A 306 -16.34 -32.76 29.18
C TYR A 306 -16.49 -33.81 28.06
N PRO A 307 -15.39 -34.20 27.39
CA PRO A 307 -15.47 -35.12 26.25
C PRO A 307 -15.94 -36.52 26.64
N ARG A 308 -15.62 -36.99 27.86
CA ARG A 308 -16.10 -38.30 28.37
C ARG A 308 -17.62 -38.31 28.50
N VAL A 309 -18.20 -37.29 29.14
CA VAL A 309 -19.65 -37.12 29.30
C VAL A 309 -20.36 -37.10 27.95
N LEU A 310 -19.80 -36.38 26.96
CA LEU A 310 -20.35 -36.32 25.62
C LEU A 310 -20.42 -37.67 24.91
N SER A 311 -19.33 -38.45 25.00
CA SER A 311 -19.28 -39.78 24.42
C SER A 311 -20.31 -40.70 25.08
N SER A 312 -20.38 -40.70 26.42
CA SER A 312 -21.35 -41.53 27.15
C SER A 312 -22.80 -41.20 26.80
N VAL A 313 -23.19 -39.92 26.77
CA VAL A 313 -24.57 -39.52 26.43
C VAL A 313 -24.92 -39.90 24.98
N LYS A 314 -23.97 -39.77 24.04
CA LYS A 314 -24.21 -40.13 22.63
C LYS A 314 -24.41 -41.62 22.42
N GLU A 315 -23.57 -42.46 23.04
CA GLU A 315 -23.69 -43.92 22.90
C GLU A 315 -25.02 -44.41 23.48
N VAL A 316 -25.38 -43.97 24.69
CA VAL A 316 -26.66 -44.39 25.29
C VAL A 316 -27.87 -43.85 24.53
N ALA A 317 -27.81 -42.63 24.00
CA ALA A 317 -28.88 -42.10 23.15
C ALA A 317 -29.06 -42.93 21.87
N LYS A 318 -27.96 -43.38 21.28
CA LYS A 318 -27.96 -44.25 20.09
C LYS A 318 -28.51 -45.63 20.42
N ASP A 319 -28.11 -46.22 21.54
CA ASP A 319 -28.61 -47.52 21.99
C ASP A 319 -30.10 -47.46 22.34
N GLN A 320 -30.56 -46.40 23.00
CA GLN A 320 -31.97 -46.21 23.29
C GLN A 320 -32.80 -46.06 22.01
N ALA A 321 -32.30 -45.30 21.03
CA ALA A 321 -32.97 -45.15 19.73
C ALA A 321 -33.06 -46.50 18.99
N ARG A 322 -32.00 -47.30 19.03
CA ARG A 322 -31.98 -48.65 18.46
C ARG A 322 -32.99 -49.58 19.12
N LYS A 323 -33.02 -49.64 20.46
CA LYS A 323 -33.99 -50.46 21.21
C LYS A 323 -35.44 -50.09 20.88
N ARG A 324 -35.75 -48.79 20.79
CA ARG A 324 -37.10 -48.31 20.42
C ARG A 324 -37.48 -48.67 18.99
N TYR A 325 -36.52 -48.62 18.07
CA TYR A 325 -36.74 -49.07 16.70
C TYR A 325 -37.07 -50.57 16.66
N GLU A 326 -36.28 -51.40 17.35
CA GLU A 326 -36.49 -52.85 17.44
C GLU A 326 -37.84 -53.19 18.09
N GLN A 327 -38.19 -52.56 19.21
CA GLN A 327 -39.49 -52.74 19.88
C GLN A 327 -40.67 -52.37 18.97
N ARG A 328 -40.58 -51.22 18.31
CA ARG A 328 -41.63 -50.77 17.38
C ARG A 328 -41.76 -51.71 16.18
N GLU A 329 -40.63 -52.22 15.68
CA GLU A 329 -40.63 -53.20 14.61
C GLU A 329 -41.30 -54.51 15.06
N ASP A 330 -40.99 -55.00 16.26
CA ASP A 330 -41.57 -56.23 16.81
C ASP A 330 -43.09 -56.11 17.06
N GLU A 331 -43.55 -54.99 17.62
CA GLU A 331 -44.99 -54.69 17.74
C GLU A 331 -45.69 -54.68 16.37
N LEU A 332 -45.03 -54.13 15.36
CA LEU A 332 -45.56 -54.11 13.99
C LEU A 332 -45.55 -55.48 13.33
N VAL A 333 -44.57 -56.33 13.64
CA VAL A 333 -44.54 -57.72 13.19
C VAL A 333 -45.69 -58.50 13.81
N GLN A 334 -45.96 -58.34 15.12
CA GLN A 334 -47.08 -59.01 15.79
C GLN A 334 -48.42 -58.61 15.18
N THR A 335 -48.65 -57.31 15.00
CA THR A 335 -49.89 -56.80 14.39
C THR A 335 -50.02 -57.20 12.90
N ALA A 336 -48.91 -57.24 12.16
CA ALA A 336 -48.90 -57.74 10.79
C ALA A 336 -49.23 -59.24 10.76
N TYR A 337 -48.68 -60.04 11.66
CA TYR A 337 -48.94 -61.47 11.75
C TYR A 337 -50.42 -61.77 12.01
N THR A 338 -51.04 -61.11 13.00
CA THR A 338 -52.49 -61.26 13.27
C THR A 338 -53.34 -60.83 12.07
N THR A 339 -52.92 -59.79 11.36
CA THR A 339 -53.63 -59.30 10.17
C THR A 339 -53.52 -60.28 9.01
N ILE A 340 -52.35 -60.90 8.82
CA ILE A 340 -52.12 -61.91 7.79
C ILE A 340 -52.91 -63.18 8.08
N GLN A 341 -52.99 -63.63 9.34
CA GLN A 341 -53.85 -64.76 9.72
C GLN A 341 -55.32 -64.48 9.38
N ARG A 342 -55.82 -63.29 9.72
CA ARG A 342 -57.20 -62.88 9.37
C ARG A 342 -57.44 -62.82 7.86
N LEU A 343 -56.47 -62.33 7.09
CA LEU A 343 -56.57 -62.31 5.62
C LEU A 343 -56.55 -63.73 5.01
N ARG A 344 -55.80 -64.65 5.63
CA ARG A 344 -55.75 -66.07 5.24
C ARG A 344 -57.09 -66.76 5.45
N GLU A 345 -57.73 -66.53 6.61
CA GLU A 345 -59.07 -67.07 6.91
C GLU A 345 -60.14 -66.56 5.94
N LEU A 346 -60.01 -65.32 5.46
CA LEU A 346 -60.92 -64.70 4.50
C LEU A 346 -60.62 -65.06 3.03
N GLY A 347 -59.59 -65.86 2.76
CA GLY A 347 -59.20 -66.26 1.39
C GLY A 347 -58.65 -65.11 0.52
N HIS A 348 -58.17 -64.03 1.15
CA HIS A 348 -57.62 -62.88 0.43
C HIS A 348 -56.13 -63.07 0.10
N PRO A 349 -55.64 -62.49 -1.02
CA PRO A 349 -54.23 -62.60 -1.40
C PRO A 349 -53.33 -61.89 -0.38
N ILE A 350 -52.33 -62.63 0.12
CA ILE A 350 -51.36 -62.13 1.10
C ILE A 350 -50.24 -61.41 0.35
N ASN A 351 -50.46 -60.13 0.07
CA ASN A 351 -49.44 -59.23 -0.50
C ASN A 351 -49.29 -57.97 0.37
N PHE A 352 -48.16 -57.26 0.20
CA PHE A 352 -47.87 -56.05 0.99
C PHE A 352 -48.98 -55.00 0.91
N THR A 353 -49.65 -54.87 -0.23
CA THR A 353 -50.72 -53.89 -0.43
C THR A 353 -51.99 -54.27 0.34
N ALA A 354 -52.36 -55.55 0.38
CA ALA A 354 -53.50 -56.05 1.15
C ALA A 354 -53.23 -55.97 2.66
N VAL A 355 -52.05 -56.37 3.12
CA VAL A 355 -51.64 -56.27 4.53
C VAL A 355 -51.59 -54.80 4.96
N ALA A 356 -51.01 -53.92 4.14
CA ALA A 356 -50.98 -52.48 4.41
C ALA A 356 -52.37 -51.86 4.51
N LYS A 357 -53.27 -52.23 3.58
CA LYS A 357 -54.67 -51.76 3.57
C LYS A 357 -55.42 -52.23 4.82
N ALA A 358 -55.24 -53.48 5.23
CA ALA A 358 -55.85 -54.03 6.43
C ALA A 358 -55.30 -53.41 7.72
N MET A 359 -54.02 -53.03 7.76
CA MET A 359 -53.38 -52.30 8.86
C MET A 359 -53.59 -50.78 8.81
N GLN A 360 -54.34 -50.26 7.83
CA GLN A 360 -54.54 -48.82 7.57
C GLN A 360 -53.23 -48.02 7.47
N ARG A 361 -52.20 -48.61 6.85
CA ARG A 361 -50.89 -47.99 6.66
C ARG A 361 -50.48 -47.99 5.19
N SER A 362 -49.48 -47.17 4.86
CA SER A 362 -48.91 -47.21 3.51
C SER A 362 -48.01 -48.44 3.34
N ALA A 363 -48.07 -49.06 2.15
CA ALA A 363 -47.21 -50.20 1.82
C ALA A 363 -45.72 -49.83 1.84
N SER A 364 -45.38 -48.57 1.53
CA SER A 364 -44.01 -48.05 1.63
C SER A 364 -43.51 -47.97 3.08
N SER A 365 -44.38 -47.61 4.03
CA SER A 365 -44.04 -47.55 5.46
C SER A 365 -43.79 -48.93 6.06
N LEU A 366 -44.56 -49.96 5.63
CA LEU A 366 -44.33 -51.33 6.08
C LEU A 366 -43.05 -51.95 5.46
N ARG A 367 -42.72 -51.58 4.22
CA ARG A 367 -41.50 -52.06 3.53
C ARG A 367 -40.20 -51.52 4.15
N TYR A 368 -40.28 -50.42 4.90
CA TYR A 368 -39.15 -49.82 5.59
C TYR A 368 -38.60 -50.73 6.71
N TYR A 369 -39.45 -51.58 7.30
CA TYR A 369 -39.08 -52.49 8.39
C TYR A 369 -38.62 -53.86 7.84
N PRO A 370 -37.35 -54.25 8.00
CA PRO A 370 -36.80 -55.49 7.45
C PRO A 370 -37.51 -56.76 7.93
N LYS A 371 -37.92 -56.87 9.20
CA LYS A 371 -38.61 -58.06 9.74
C LYS A 371 -40.01 -58.24 9.14
N ILE A 372 -40.72 -57.14 8.90
CA ILE A 372 -42.04 -57.16 8.24
C ILE A 372 -41.86 -57.58 6.77
N ARG A 373 -40.81 -57.06 6.12
CA ARG A 373 -40.49 -57.42 4.74
C ARG A 373 -40.20 -58.91 4.59
N SER A 374 -39.39 -59.48 5.47
CA SER A 374 -39.11 -60.92 5.45
C SER A 374 -40.36 -61.76 5.74
N LEU A 375 -41.19 -61.33 6.70
CA LEU A 375 -42.41 -62.06 7.07
C LEU A 375 -43.42 -62.16 5.92
N VAL A 376 -43.72 -61.04 5.25
CA VAL A 376 -44.69 -61.03 4.15
C VAL A 376 -44.14 -61.76 2.91
N GLU A 377 -42.84 -61.65 2.62
CA GLU A 377 -42.22 -62.41 1.52
C GLU A 377 -42.16 -63.91 1.79
N GLN A 378 -41.86 -64.33 3.02
CA GLN A 378 -41.84 -65.73 3.40
C GLN A 378 -43.24 -66.35 3.24
N ILE A 379 -44.27 -65.69 3.78
CA ILE A 379 -45.65 -66.18 3.70
C ILE A 379 -46.16 -66.14 2.26
N ARG A 380 -45.75 -65.17 1.45
CA ARG A 380 -46.06 -65.15 0.02
C ARG A 380 -45.48 -66.38 -0.69
N ARG A 381 -44.21 -66.71 -0.45
CA ARG A 381 -43.55 -67.90 -1.04
C ARG A 381 -44.21 -69.21 -0.60
N GLU A 382 -44.67 -69.30 0.64
CA GLU A 382 -45.38 -70.49 1.15
C GLU A 382 -46.78 -70.68 0.54
N ASN A 383 -47.39 -69.64 -0.03
CA ASN A 383 -48.71 -69.68 -0.66
C ASN A 383 -48.67 -69.62 -2.20
N GLU A 384 -47.49 -69.56 -2.82
CA GLU A 384 -47.34 -69.80 -4.26
C GLU A 384 -47.37 -71.33 -4.47
N PRO A 385 -48.34 -71.89 -5.23
CA PRO A 385 -48.38 -73.33 -5.48
C PRO A 385 -47.09 -73.73 -6.20
N CYS A 386 -46.37 -74.72 -5.66
CA CYS A 386 -45.34 -75.43 -6.40
C CYS A 386 -45.98 -75.95 -7.70
N ILE A 387 -45.51 -75.44 -8.84
CA ILE A 387 -45.89 -75.88 -10.18
C ILE A 387 -45.42 -77.32 -10.38
#